data_AF-A0A7U3W593-F1
#
_entry.id   AF-A0A7U3W593-F1
#
_cell.length_a   1.000
_cell.length_b   1.000
_cell.length_c   1.000
_cell.angle_alpha   90.00
_cell.angle_beta   90.00
_cell.angle_gamma   90.00
#
_symmetry.space_group_name_H-M   'P 1'
#
loop_
_entity.id
_entity.type
_entity.pdbx_description
1 polymer ?
#
loop_
_entity_poly.entity_id
_entity_poly.type
_entity_poly.pdbx_seq_one_letter_code
_entity_poly.pdbx_strand_id
1 'polypeptide(L)'
;MRSFAVCCVLVAVLQVRGAPLTNDQKAKLDAYQQDCISESKVNQLLVEQSRKGIFSDDPAFKNFLFCFSQKAGFQDANGLIQKDVFERKVKIVVDDEALVAKLLEQCVAQKATPQDTSYYLAKCLREVVPNMELFKVAPEVVYVSNEKSRQALLQHKECAAQDPLGQEAIEAARKQGILFEDAKFKAYIFCFSKKSGIQRDDGSIDKDRFYKKFGEVIDKPAVVDQLGQKCLLEQDTPENTALFVSKCIHENSPVYLEIFPRDLPIPEEVAKQIIAHGRACIKETGIDREILEKSREGIFSEDPIYKQFTFCMGKQAGFISEAGDVLKDVLKEKSLSLFNDPALVQKLIDQCIVKKDTPQETSYHAHVCLYKNSPGHLALTLAKTTTVATVKVTNMAFILIGGLGRLLLLLST
;
A
#
# COMPACT_ATOMS: atom_id res chain seq x y z
N MET A 1 -57.21 2.23 25.58
CA MET A 1 -56.59 3.40 24.95
C MET A 1 -55.08 3.23 25.03
N ARG A 2 -54.48 3.12 23.83
CA ARG A 2 -53.07 3.25 23.41
C ARG A 2 -51.95 2.95 24.42
N SER A 3 -51.35 1.79 24.17
CA SER A 3 -50.11 1.25 24.73
C SER A 3 -48.90 2.17 24.55
N PHE A 4 -48.10 2.25 25.61
CA PHE A 4 -46.67 2.54 25.58
C PHE A 4 -45.95 1.40 24.85
N ALA A 5 -45.31 1.69 23.71
CA ALA A 5 -44.36 0.77 23.07
C ALA A 5 -43.28 1.58 22.33
N VAL A 6 -42.17 1.80 23.03
CA VAL A 6 -40.80 1.61 22.53
C VAL A 6 -40.54 2.06 21.09
N CYS A 7 -40.24 3.35 20.91
CA CYS A 7 -39.48 3.86 19.76
C CYS A 7 -38.00 3.46 19.90
N CYS A 8 -37.69 2.18 19.70
CA CYS A 8 -36.35 1.76 19.31
C CYS A 8 -36.19 2.10 17.82
N VAL A 9 -35.66 3.28 17.54
CA VAL A 9 -35.09 3.62 16.24
C VAL A 9 -33.90 2.70 16.01
N LEU A 10 -34.16 1.50 15.51
CA LEU A 10 -33.18 0.69 14.81
C LEU A 10 -32.90 1.43 13.49
N VAL A 11 -31.90 2.31 13.50
CA VAL A 11 -31.16 2.61 12.28
C VAL A 11 -30.48 1.30 11.90
N ALA A 12 -31.19 0.44 11.17
CA ALA A 12 -30.57 -0.68 10.48
C ALA A 12 -29.58 -0.04 9.51
N VAL A 13 -28.30 -0.02 9.89
CA VAL A 13 -27.21 0.21 8.97
C VAL A 13 -27.29 -0.96 8.00
N LEU A 14 -28.02 -0.75 6.89
CA LEU A 14 -28.04 -1.67 5.75
C LEU A 14 -26.58 -1.78 5.32
N GLN A 15 -25.92 -2.83 5.78
CA GLN A 15 -24.65 -3.28 5.26
C GLN A 15 -24.98 -3.77 3.85
N VAL A 16 -24.97 -2.86 2.88
CA VAL A 16 -25.11 -3.17 1.46
C VAL A 16 -23.93 -4.08 1.12
N ARG A 17 -24.18 -5.40 1.13
CA ARG A 17 -23.23 -6.40 0.66
C ARG A 17 -23.24 -6.29 -0.85
N GLY A 18 -22.36 -5.45 -1.39
CA GLY A 18 -22.06 -5.50 -2.80
C GLY A 18 -21.10 -6.64 -3.08
N ALA A 19 -21.22 -7.29 -4.23
CA ALA A 19 -20.17 -8.20 -4.70
C ALA A 19 -18.89 -7.38 -4.96
N PRO A 20 -17.73 -7.83 -4.46
CA PRO A 20 -16.47 -7.15 -4.75
C PRO A 20 -16.16 -7.26 -6.24
N LEU A 21 -15.62 -6.19 -6.83
CA LEU A 21 -15.18 -6.21 -8.23
C LEU A 21 -14.09 -7.26 -8.45
N THR A 22 -14.17 -7.96 -9.58
CA THR A 22 -13.09 -8.82 -10.09
C THR A 22 -11.84 -8.00 -10.43
N ASN A 23 -10.68 -8.65 -10.47
CA ASN A 23 -9.43 -7.97 -10.82
C ASN A 23 -9.46 -7.37 -12.23
N ASP A 24 -10.08 -8.05 -13.19
CA ASP A 24 -10.24 -7.54 -14.56
C ASP A 24 -11.13 -6.29 -14.62
N GLN A 25 -12.20 -6.26 -13.82
CA GLN A 25 -13.05 -5.07 -13.72
C GLN A 25 -12.28 -3.90 -13.09
N LYS A 26 -11.49 -4.13 -12.05
CA LYS A 26 -10.64 -3.10 -11.43
C LYS A 26 -9.63 -2.54 -12.43
N ALA A 27 -8.88 -3.42 -13.10
CA ALA A 27 -7.88 -3.02 -14.10
C ALA A 27 -8.51 -2.19 -15.23
N LYS A 28 -9.74 -2.53 -15.66
CA LYS A 28 -10.47 -1.77 -16.67
C LYS A 28 -10.89 -0.38 -16.18
N LEU A 29 -11.37 -0.26 -14.94
CA LEU A 29 -11.71 1.03 -14.35
C LEU A 29 -10.46 1.90 -14.12
N ASP A 30 -9.34 1.30 -13.74
CA ASP A 30 -8.06 2.00 -13.61
C ASP A 30 -7.58 2.54 -14.96
N ALA A 31 -7.68 1.75 -16.04
CA ALA A 31 -7.39 2.22 -17.40
C ALA A 31 -8.27 3.40 -17.80
N TYR A 32 -9.58 3.34 -17.51
CA TYR A 32 -10.49 4.46 -17.78
C TYR A 32 -10.10 5.72 -17.01
N GLN A 33 -9.75 5.56 -15.73
CA GLN A 33 -9.29 6.68 -14.91
C GLN A 33 -8.03 7.31 -15.48
N GLN A 34 -7.02 6.52 -15.87
CA GLN A 34 -5.78 7.06 -16.43
C GLN A 34 -6.01 7.81 -17.75
N ASP A 35 -6.80 7.23 -18.65
CA ASP A 35 -7.18 7.89 -19.90
C ASP A 35 -7.88 9.23 -19.63
N CYS A 36 -8.85 9.24 -18.73
CA CYS A 36 -9.64 10.44 -18.45
C CYS A 36 -8.88 11.49 -17.65
N ILE A 37 -7.88 11.11 -16.84
CA ILE A 37 -6.93 12.06 -16.23
C ILE A 37 -6.12 12.73 -17.35
N SER A 38 -5.63 11.94 -18.30
CA SER A 38 -4.86 12.46 -19.43
C SER A 38 -5.69 13.38 -20.33
N GLU A 39 -6.95 13.04 -20.61
CA GLU A 39 -7.82 13.82 -21.48
C GLU A 39 -8.27 15.13 -20.83
N SER A 40 -8.78 15.05 -19.60
CA SER A 40 -9.35 16.21 -18.92
C SER A 40 -8.30 17.16 -18.34
N LYS A 41 -7.06 16.68 -18.17
CA LYS A 41 -5.99 17.37 -17.42
C LYS A 41 -6.40 17.71 -15.98
N VAL A 42 -7.36 16.96 -15.42
CA VAL A 42 -7.80 17.14 -14.04
C VAL A 42 -6.63 16.98 -13.08
N ASN A 43 -6.63 17.80 -12.03
CA ASN A 43 -5.77 17.55 -10.88
C ASN A 43 -6.19 16.22 -10.23
N GLN A 44 -5.30 15.21 -10.29
CA GLN A 44 -5.55 13.87 -9.74
C GLN A 44 -6.04 13.90 -8.29
N LEU A 45 -5.65 14.92 -7.52
CA LEU A 45 -6.13 15.09 -6.16
C LEU A 45 -7.65 15.25 -6.07
N LEU A 46 -8.27 15.99 -6.98
CA LEU A 46 -9.73 16.17 -7.01
C LEU A 46 -10.43 14.83 -7.28
N VAL A 47 -9.82 13.98 -8.11
CA VAL A 47 -10.27 12.61 -8.34
C VAL A 47 -10.21 11.79 -7.06
N GLU A 48 -9.08 11.81 -6.35
CA GLU A 48 -8.94 11.06 -5.09
C GLU A 48 -9.86 11.59 -3.98
N GLN A 49 -10.03 12.90 -3.87
CA GLN A 49 -10.93 13.53 -2.91
C GLN A 49 -12.40 13.15 -3.16
N SER A 50 -12.80 13.02 -4.42
CA SER A 50 -14.17 12.58 -4.76
C SER A 50 -14.47 11.16 -4.26
N ARG A 51 -13.46 10.29 -4.15
CA ARG A 51 -13.59 8.95 -3.55
C ARG A 51 -13.86 9.01 -2.04
N LYS A 52 -13.56 10.13 -1.38
CA LYS A 52 -13.91 10.42 0.02
C LYS A 52 -15.22 11.24 0.15
N GLY A 53 -15.94 11.44 -0.93
CA GLY A 53 -17.18 12.24 -0.95
C GLY A 53 -16.95 13.75 -1.06
N ILE A 54 -15.71 14.21 -1.30
CA ILE A 54 -15.39 15.63 -1.46
C ILE A 54 -15.36 15.96 -2.96
N PHE A 55 -16.41 16.64 -3.44
CA PHE A 55 -16.56 16.99 -4.86
C PHE A 55 -16.23 18.47 -5.10
N SER A 56 -15.32 18.72 -6.04
CA SER A 56 -14.96 20.07 -6.49
C SER A 56 -15.82 20.52 -7.67
N ASP A 57 -16.13 21.81 -7.77
CA ASP A 57 -16.80 22.39 -8.95
C ASP A 57 -15.84 22.70 -10.12
N ASP A 58 -14.57 22.32 -9.99
CA ASP A 58 -13.55 22.50 -11.01
C ASP A 58 -13.98 21.94 -12.40
N PRO A 59 -13.90 22.75 -13.47
CA PRO A 59 -14.32 22.32 -14.81
C PRO A 59 -13.57 21.09 -15.34
N ALA A 60 -12.26 20.96 -15.07
CA ALA A 60 -11.48 19.80 -15.49
C ALA A 60 -11.92 18.55 -14.73
N PHE A 61 -12.29 18.67 -13.46
CA PHE A 61 -12.88 17.57 -12.70
C PHE A 61 -14.25 17.13 -13.23
N LYS A 62 -15.13 18.07 -13.62
CA LYS A 62 -16.39 17.71 -14.29
C LYS A 62 -16.15 17.05 -15.65
N ASN A 63 -15.17 17.50 -16.42
CA ASN A 63 -14.75 16.85 -17.68
C ASN A 63 -14.21 15.43 -17.44
N PHE A 64 -13.42 15.22 -16.38
CA PHE A 64 -12.95 13.89 -15.98
C PHE A 64 -14.12 12.94 -15.71
N LEU A 65 -15.10 13.38 -14.90
CA LEU A 65 -16.28 12.56 -14.59
C LEU A 65 -17.09 12.24 -15.85
N PHE A 66 -17.18 13.18 -16.79
CA PHE A 66 -17.87 12.94 -18.06
C PHE A 66 -17.17 11.90 -18.91
N CYS A 67 -15.86 12.06 -19.15
CA CYS A 67 -15.05 11.05 -19.86
C CYS A 67 -15.18 9.67 -19.21
N PHE A 68 -15.09 9.61 -17.88
CA PHE A 68 -15.19 8.34 -17.16
C PHE A 68 -16.58 7.71 -17.32
N SER A 69 -17.63 8.52 -17.21
CA SER A 69 -19.02 8.12 -17.43
C SER A 69 -19.24 7.56 -18.84
N GLN A 70 -18.62 8.17 -19.86
CA GLN A 70 -18.67 7.68 -21.24
C GLN A 70 -17.95 6.35 -21.43
N LYS A 71 -16.71 6.21 -20.93
CA LYS A 71 -15.97 4.94 -21.00
C LYS A 71 -16.65 3.82 -20.22
N ALA A 72 -17.30 4.19 -19.10
CA ALA A 72 -18.16 3.30 -18.33
C ALA A 72 -19.49 3.00 -19.04
N GLY A 73 -19.84 3.70 -20.13
CA GLY A 73 -21.09 3.51 -20.87
C GLY A 73 -22.33 4.01 -20.13
N PHE A 74 -22.17 4.78 -19.06
CA PHE A 74 -23.30 5.41 -18.36
C PHE A 74 -23.83 6.61 -19.12
N GLN A 75 -23.00 7.29 -19.91
CA GLN A 75 -23.43 8.33 -20.84
C GLN A 75 -22.92 8.02 -22.26
N ASP A 76 -23.66 8.47 -23.27
CA ASP A 76 -23.21 8.43 -24.67
C ASP A 76 -22.35 9.66 -25.05
N ALA A 77 -21.98 9.76 -26.33
CA ALA A 77 -21.21 10.87 -26.88
C ALA A 77 -21.89 12.24 -26.67
N ASN A 78 -23.22 12.28 -26.61
CA ASN A 78 -24.02 13.50 -26.42
C ASN A 78 -24.29 13.80 -24.93
N GLY A 79 -23.85 12.93 -24.02
CA GLY A 79 -24.08 13.07 -22.59
C GLY A 79 -25.41 12.54 -22.09
N LEU A 80 -26.16 11.80 -22.90
CA LEU A 80 -27.43 11.19 -22.47
C LEU A 80 -27.16 9.96 -21.61
N ILE A 81 -27.82 9.89 -20.44
CA ILE A 81 -27.68 8.74 -19.55
C ILE A 81 -28.31 7.48 -20.15
N GLN A 82 -27.53 6.42 -20.25
CA GLN A 82 -27.96 5.08 -20.66
C GLN A 82 -28.53 4.33 -19.43
N LYS A 83 -29.81 4.57 -19.12
CA LYS A 83 -30.45 4.08 -17.88
C LYS A 83 -30.40 2.56 -17.73
N ASP A 84 -30.59 1.84 -18.82
CA ASP A 84 -30.54 0.38 -18.89
C ASP A 84 -29.13 -0.17 -18.63
N VAL A 85 -28.09 0.52 -19.13
CA VAL A 85 -26.69 0.19 -18.85
C VAL A 85 -26.36 0.46 -17.39
N PHE A 86 -26.84 1.59 -16.85
CA PHE A 86 -26.66 1.93 -15.44
C PHE A 86 -27.28 0.86 -14.53
N GLU A 87 -28.56 0.54 -14.71
CA GLU A 87 -29.26 -0.48 -13.91
C GLU A 87 -28.52 -1.82 -13.96
N ARG A 88 -28.21 -2.30 -15.17
CA ARG A 88 -27.53 -3.58 -15.37
C ARG A 88 -26.19 -3.65 -14.64
N LYS A 89 -25.40 -2.57 -14.68
CA LYS A 89 -24.07 -2.54 -14.04
C LYS A 89 -24.13 -2.39 -12.53
N VAL A 90 -25.09 -1.61 -12.02
CA VAL A 90 -25.29 -1.49 -10.57
C VAL A 90 -25.76 -2.82 -9.98
N LYS A 91 -26.64 -3.56 -10.68
CA LYS A 91 -27.08 -4.92 -10.27
C LYS A 91 -25.96 -5.96 -10.19
N ILE A 92 -24.80 -5.73 -10.82
CA ILE A 92 -23.62 -6.60 -10.66
C ILE A 92 -23.05 -6.49 -9.24
N VAL A 93 -23.19 -5.31 -8.61
CA VAL A 93 -22.56 -4.98 -7.33
C VAL A 93 -23.57 -4.61 -6.24
N VAL A 94 -24.87 -4.68 -6.51
CA VAL A 94 -25.95 -4.37 -5.57
C VAL A 94 -27.07 -5.36 -5.76
N ASP A 95 -27.20 -6.30 -4.82
CA ASP A 95 -28.28 -7.31 -4.84
C ASP A 95 -29.61 -6.77 -4.25
N ASP A 96 -29.58 -5.59 -3.63
CA ASP A 96 -30.77 -4.91 -3.09
C ASP A 96 -31.53 -4.17 -4.19
N GLU A 97 -32.54 -4.83 -4.77
CA GLU A 97 -33.41 -4.27 -5.82
C GLU A 97 -34.10 -2.96 -5.40
N ALA A 98 -34.47 -2.79 -4.13
CA ALA A 98 -35.09 -1.55 -3.66
C ALA A 98 -34.09 -0.39 -3.67
N LEU A 99 -32.83 -0.68 -3.32
CA LEU A 99 -31.75 0.29 -3.42
C LEU A 99 -31.43 0.64 -4.88
N VAL A 100 -31.42 -0.34 -5.79
CA VAL A 100 -31.22 -0.09 -7.23
C VAL A 100 -32.32 0.83 -7.77
N ALA A 101 -33.59 0.55 -7.44
CA ALA A 101 -34.72 1.40 -7.83
C ALA A 101 -34.56 2.83 -7.29
N LYS A 102 -34.15 2.98 -6.02
CA LYS A 102 -33.86 4.28 -5.41
C LYS A 102 -32.74 5.04 -6.13
N LEU A 103 -31.66 4.37 -6.53
CA LEU A 103 -30.55 5.01 -7.26
C LEU A 103 -30.98 5.47 -8.66
N LEU A 104 -31.79 4.67 -9.36
CA LEU A 104 -32.37 5.05 -10.66
C LEU A 104 -33.29 6.27 -10.54
N GLU A 105 -34.12 6.31 -9.50
CA GLU A 105 -35.04 7.42 -9.28
C GLU A 105 -34.31 8.70 -8.89
N GLN A 106 -33.36 8.62 -7.94
CA GLN A 106 -32.75 9.79 -7.32
C GLN A 106 -31.52 10.31 -8.06
N CYS A 107 -30.68 9.43 -8.61
CA CYS A 107 -29.37 9.82 -9.13
C CYS A 107 -29.29 9.86 -10.66
N VAL A 108 -30.15 9.11 -11.36
CA VAL A 108 -30.14 9.03 -12.83
C VAL A 108 -30.99 10.14 -13.45
N ALA A 109 -30.49 11.37 -13.33
CA ALA A 109 -31.14 12.58 -13.82
C ALA A 109 -30.25 13.38 -14.78
N GLN A 110 -30.78 13.67 -15.97
CA GLN A 110 -30.13 14.54 -16.94
C GLN A 110 -30.03 15.97 -16.40
N LYS A 111 -28.88 16.62 -16.59
CA LYS A 111 -28.65 18.03 -16.24
C LYS A 111 -28.40 18.88 -17.49
N ALA A 112 -28.20 20.18 -17.28
CA ALA A 112 -28.05 21.16 -18.36
C ALA A 112 -26.90 20.84 -19.32
N THR A 113 -25.82 20.26 -18.80
CA THR A 113 -24.65 19.85 -19.60
C THR A 113 -24.33 18.36 -19.37
N PRO A 114 -23.66 17.70 -20.33
CA PRO A 114 -23.12 16.34 -20.13
C PRO A 114 -22.23 16.21 -18.89
N GLN A 115 -21.41 17.22 -18.63
CA GLN A 115 -20.49 17.33 -17.51
C GLN A 115 -21.24 17.43 -16.17
N ASP A 116 -22.22 18.33 -16.07
CA ASP A 116 -23.05 18.46 -14.87
C ASP A 116 -23.88 17.19 -14.62
N THR A 117 -24.24 16.47 -15.68
CA THR A 117 -24.94 15.20 -15.60
C THR A 117 -24.05 14.13 -14.95
N SER A 118 -22.82 13.95 -15.44
CA SER A 118 -21.85 13.03 -14.80
C SER A 118 -21.49 13.43 -13.38
N TYR A 119 -21.34 14.74 -13.14
CA TYR A 119 -21.01 15.29 -11.82
C TYR A 119 -22.12 14.99 -10.82
N TYR A 120 -23.37 15.30 -11.19
CA TYR A 120 -24.53 15.03 -10.36
C TYR A 120 -24.69 13.54 -10.09
N LEU A 121 -24.56 12.70 -11.12
CA LEU A 121 -24.66 11.25 -10.98
C LEU A 121 -23.63 10.75 -9.96
N ALA A 122 -22.34 11.05 -10.15
CA ALA A 122 -21.28 10.61 -9.26
C ALA A 122 -21.47 11.09 -7.80
N LYS A 123 -21.84 12.36 -7.62
CA LYS A 123 -22.09 12.95 -6.30
C LYS A 123 -23.30 12.31 -5.61
N CYS A 124 -24.42 12.17 -6.32
CA CYS A 124 -25.62 11.56 -5.77
C CYS A 124 -25.39 10.11 -5.36
N LEU A 125 -24.68 9.30 -6.16
CA LEU A 125 -24.35 7.93 -5.76
C LEU A 125 -23.56 7.90 -4.45
N ARG A 126 -22.59 8.79 -4.26
CA ARG A 126 -21.85 8.88 -2.99
C ARG A 126 -22.72 9.27 -1.80
N GLU A 127 -23.69 10.15 -2.00
CA GLU A 127 -24.61 10.57 -0.94
C GLU A 127 -25.66 9.50 -0.59
N VAL A 128 -26.20 8.80 -1.59
CA VAL A 128 -27.25 7.79 -1.37
C VAL A 128 -26.67 6.47 -0.85
N VAL A 129 -25.46 6.11 -1.26
CA VAL A 129 -24.80 4.85 -0.88
C VAL A 129 -23.34 5.06 -0.43
N PRO A 130 -23.10 5.81 0.67
CA PRO A 130 -21.76 6.15 1.13
C PRO A 130 -20.90 4.93 1.50
N ASN A 131 -21.54 3.79 1.80
CA ASN A 131 -20.90 2.56 2.26
C ASN A 131 -20.89 1.42 1.22
N MET A 132 -21.28 1.68 -0.04
CA MET A 132 -21.22 0.66 -1.08
C MET A 132 -19.78 0.18 -1.29
N GLU A 133 -19.56 -1.12 -1.41
CA GLU A 133 -18.21 -1.66 -1.60
C GLU A 133 -17.50 -1.10 -2.84
N LEU A 134 -18.24 -0.79 -3.90
CA LEU A 134 -17.75 -0.10 -5.10
C LEU A 134 -17.06 1.24 -4.78
N PHE A 135 -17.49 1.87 -3.68
CA PHE A 135 -17.08 3.20 -3.24
C PHE A 135 -16.10 3.17 -2.07
N LYS A 136 -15.99 2.03 -1.38
CA LYS A 136 -14.89 1.70 -0.46
C LYS A 136 -13.63 1.44 -1.28
N VAL A 137 -13.04 2.50 -1.82
CA VAL A 137 -11.70 2.41 -2.38
C VAL A 137 -10.77 2.29 -1.19
N ALA A 138 -10.17 1.11 -1.00
CA ALA A 138 -9.02 1.02 -0.10
C ALA A 138 -8.05 2.11 -0.56
N PRO A 139 -7.55 2.97 0.35
CA PRO A 139 -6.62 4.02 -0.04
C PRO A 139 -5.51 3.37 -0.86
N GLU A 140 -5.16 4.01 -1.98
CA GLU A 140 -4.06 3.51 -2.81
C GLU A 140 -2.85 3.31 -1.91
N VAL A 141 -2.34 2.10 -1.89
CA VAL A 141 -1.20 1.79 -1.03
C VAL A 141 0.04 2.24 -1.76
N VAL A 142 0.70 3.26 -1.21
CA VAL A 142 2.01 3.70 -1.69
C VAL A 142 3.05 3.02 -0.83
N TYR A 143 3.78 2.12 -1.46
CA TYR A 143 4.83 1.35 -0.83
C TYR A 143 6.12 2.17 -0.73
N VAL A 144 6.62 2.34 0.49
CA VAL A 144 7.97 2.85 0.69
C VAL A 144 8.97 1.75 0.31
N SER A 145 10.05 2.12 -0.36
CA SER A 145 11.09 1.16 -0.76
C SER A 145 11.67 0.47 0.47
N ASN A 146 11.96 -0.84 0.39
CA ASN A 146 12.48 -1.62 1.52
C ASN A 146 13.69 -0.97 2.20
N GLU A 147 14.60 -0.33 1.44
CA GLU A 147 15.74 0.41 2.03
C GLU A 147 15.27 1.51 2.98
N LYS A 148 14.33 2.36 2.53
CA LYS A 148 13.76 3.45 3.34
C LYS A 148 12.89 2.90 4.47
N SER A 149 12.13 1.84 4.22
CA SER A 149 11.28 1.19 5.23
C SER A 149 12.08 0.53 6.33
N ARG A 150 13.24 -0.07 6.02
CA ARG A 150 14.16 -0.61 7.04
C ARG A 150 14.76 0.50 7.90
N GLN A 151 15.15 1.62 7.28
CA GLN A 151 15.59 2.79 8.03
C GLN A 151 14.48 3.27 8.98
N ALA A 152 13.25 3.41 8.49
CA ALA A 152 12.11 3.77 9.32
C ALA A 152 11.86 2.76 10.44
N LEU A 153 11.98 1.45 10.17
CA LEU A 153 11.82 0.40 11.19
C LEU A 153 12.88 0.50 12.30
N LEU A 154 14.14 0.78 11.95
CA LEU A 154 15.21 0.99 12.93
C LEU A 154 14.93 2.22 13.81
N GLN A 155 14.50 3.32 13.19
CA GLN A 155 14.11 4.54 13.91
C GLN A 155 12.93 4.28 14.85
N HIS A 156 11.92 3.54 14.38
CA HIS A 156 10.80 3.10 15.20
C HIS A 156 11.25 2.28 16.39
N LYS A 157 12.08 1.24 16.19
CA LYS A 157 12.60 0.39 17.27
C LYS A 157 13.39 1.19 18.29
N GLU A 158 14.24 2.09 17.84
CA GLU A 158 15.03 2.95 18.73
C GLU A 158 14.15 3.88 19.56
N CYS A 159 13.19 4.56 18.93
CA CYS A 159 12.27 5.45 19.64
C CYS A 159 11.31 4.70 20.58
N ALA A 160 10.84 3.51 20.17
CA ALA A 160 9.97 2.68 20.99
C ALA A 160 10.72 2.06 22.19
N ALA A 161 12.03 1.80 22.07
CA ALA A 161 12.84 1.27 23.16
C ALA A 161 13.12 2.30 24.28
N GLN A 162 12.94 3.60 24.01
CA GLN A 162 13.06 4.65 25.01
C GLN A 162 11.85 4.70 25.97
N ASP A 163 10.80 3.90 25.71
CA ASP A 163 9.54 3.94 26.46
C ASP A 163 9.10 2.55 26.98
N PRO A 164 8.87 2.39 28.30
CA PRO A 164 8.21 1.23 28.89
C PRO A 164 6.68 1.22 28.78
N LEU A 165 6.00 2.12 28.04
CA LEU A 165 4.71 1.76 27.42
C LEU A 165 4.99 0.63 26.45
N GLY A 166 4.92 -0.60 26.98
CA GLY A 166 5.46 -1.79 26.38
C GLY A 166 5.37 -1.75 24.87
N GLN A 167 6.50 -1.93 24.19
CA GLN A 167 6.66 -2.00 22.74
C GLN A 167 5.44 -2.63 22.03
N GLU A 168 4.79 -3.61 22.66
CA GLU A 168 3.51 -4.20 22.28
C GLU A 168 2.35 -3.21 22.04
N ALA A 169 2.12 -2.20 22.88
CA ALA A 169 1.05 -1.23 22.75
C ALA A 169 1.29 -0.28 21.57
N ILE A 170 2.52 0.22 21.41
CA ILE A 170 2.92 1.05 20.26
C ILE A 170 2.81 0.22 18.97
N GLU A 171 3.27 -1.04 19.01
CA GLU A 171 3.19 -1.95 17.87
C GLU A 171 1.74 -2.34 17.52
N ALA A 172 0.90 -2.56 18.53
CA ALA A 172 -0.53 -2.86 18.34
C ALA A 172 -1.25 -1.66 17.73
N ALA A 173 -1.02 -0.46 18.25
CA ALA A 173 -1.58 0.76 17.71
C ALA A 173 -1.09 1.04 16.28
N ARG A 174 0.21 0.83 16.01
CA ARG A 174 0.79 0.90 14.65
C ARG A 174 0.07 -0.04 13.69
N LYS A 175 -0.11 -1.31 14.07
CA LYS A 175 -0.80 -2.31 13.24
C LYS A 175 -2.25 -1.95 12.97
N GLN A 176 -2.90 -1.21 13.87
CA GLN A 176 -4.28 -0.77 13.74
C GLN A 176 -4.41 0.65 13.14
N GLY A 177 -3.29 1.34 12.89
CA GLY A 177 -3.29 2.74 12.43
C GLY A 177 -3.84 3.73 13.46
N ILE A 178 -3.86 3.38 14.74
CA ILE A 178 -4.44 4.19 15.80
C ILE A 178 -3.41 5.18 16.34
N LEU A 179 -3.73 6.47 16.27
CA LEU A 179 -2.96 7.55 16.90
C LEU A 179 -3.71 8.02 18.16
N PHE A 180 -3.17 7.72 19.34
CA PHE A 180 -3.79 8.10 20.63
C PHE A 180 -3.08 9.31 21.25
N GLU A 181 -3.75 10.01 22.17
CA GLU A 181 -3.28 11.32 22.66
C GLU A 181 -2.46 11.27 23.95
N ASP A 182 -2.00 10.08 24.31
CA ASP A 182 -1.13 9.86 25.48
C ASP A 182 0.21 10.60 25.32
N ALA A 183 0.68 11.22 26.41
CA ALA A 183 1.90 12.04 26.41
C ALA A 183 3.15 11.29 25.94
N LYS A 184 3.26 10.01 26.25
CA LYS A 184 4.40 9.18 25.89
C LYS A 184 4.32 8.75 24.42
N PHE A 185 3.12 8.48 23.90
CA PHE A 185 2.95 8.29 22.46
C PHE A 185 3.34 9.54 21.66
N LYS A 186 3.00 10.73 22.17
CA LYS A 186 3.47 11.99 21.57
C LYS A 186 5.00 12.10 21.61
N ALA A 187 5.64 11.69 22.71
CA ALA A 187 7.10 11.65 22.80
C ALA A 187 7.73 10.64 21.79
N TYR A 188 7.15 9.45 21.64
CA TYR A 188 7.54 8.47 20.62
C TYR A 188 7.42 9.05 19.20
N ILE A 189 6.27 9.64 18.86
CA ILE A 189 6.06 10.25 17.53
C ILE A 189 7.04 11.41 17.32
N PHE A 190 7.30 12.22 18.33
CA PHE A 190 8.28 13.29 18.24
C PHE A 190 9.70 12.75 17.98
N CYS A 191 10.13 11.73 18.72
CA CYS A 191 11.40 11.04 18.46
C CYS A 191 11.48 10.53 17.00
N PHE A 192 10.41 9.89 16.52
CA PHE A 192 10.34 9.38 15.16
C PHE A 192 10.38 10.51 14.12
N SER A 193 9.62 11.58 14.34
CA SER A 193 9.57 12.79 13.51
C SER A 193 10.95 13.45 13.40
N LYS A 194 11.68 13.55 14.51
CA LYS A 194 13.06 14.05 14.53
C LYS A 194 14.03 13.16 13.77
N LYS A 195 14.02 11.84 14.01
CA LYS A 195 14.92 10.90 13.31
C LYS A 195 14.60 10.79 11.82
N SER A 196 13.33 10.92 11.46
CA SER A 196 12.92 11.05 10.07
C SER A 196 13.27 12.42 9.48
N GLY A 197 13.64 13.40 10.30
CA GLY A 197 14.05 14.75 9.90
C GLY A 197 12.87 15.64 9.50
N ILE A 198 11.63 15.27 9.82
CA ILE A 198 10.45 16.12 9.57
C ILE A 198 10.38 17.25 10.61
N GLN A 199 10.89 17.03 11.81
CA GLN A 199 11.09 18.07 12.83
C GLN A 199 12.56 18.16 13.25
N ARG A 200 12.95 19.35 13.72
CA ARG A 200 14.25 19.61 14.35
C ARG A 200 14.18 19.32 15.86
N ASP A 201 15.34 19.40 16.51
CA ASP A 201 15.45 19.16 17.96
C ASP A 201 14.66 20.15 18.81
N ASP A 202 14.47 21.38 18.33
CA ASP A 202 13.66 22.41 18.96
C ASP A 202 12.13 22.25 18.72
N GLY A 203 11.73 21.25 17.92
CA GLY A 203 10.34 21.00 17.57
C GLY A 203 9.84 21.66 16.30
N SER A 204 10.62 22.58 15.71
CA SER A 204 10.23 23.26 14.47
C SER A 204 10.17 22.29 13.28
N ILE A 205 9.27 22.56 12.34
CA ILE A 205 9.05 21.68 11.18
C ILE A 205 10.10 21.95 10.08
N ASP A 206 10.71 20.91 9.53
CA ASP A 206 11.56 20.98 8.34
C ASP A 206 10.73 20.76 7.07
N LYS A 207 10.13 21.86 6.58
CA LYS A 207 9.23 21.82 5.41
C LYS A 207 9.94 21.32 4.15
N ASP A 208 11.17 21.75 3.90
CA ASP A 208 11.94 21.31 2.74
C ASP A 208 12.21 19.81 2.80
N ARG A 209 12.54 19.29 4.00
CA ARG A 209 12.72 17.86 4.21
C ARG A 209 11.42 17.07 4.07
N PHE A 210 10.29 17.63 4.50
CA PHE A 210 8.98 17.05 4.24
C PHE A 210 8.72 16.91 2.74
N TYR A 211 8.79 18.00 1.98
CA TYR A 211 8.51 17.98 0.54
C TYR A 211 9.43 17.03 -0.22
N LYS A 212 10.72 17.04 0.13
CA LYS A 212 11.69 16.10 -0.44
C LYS A 212 11.30 14.64 -0.16
N LYS A 213 11.11 14.27 1.11
CA LYS A 213 10.85 12.87 1.49
C LYS A 213 9.52 12.36 0.97
N PHE A 214 8.45 13.15 1.08
CA PHE A 214 7.14 12.75 0.60
C PHE A 214 7.08 12.76 -0.93
N GLY A 215 7.75 13.69 -1.62
CA GLY A 215 7.85 13.69 -3.09
C GLY A 215 8.66 12.53 -3.67
N GLU A 216 9.63 12.00 -2.91
CA GLU A 216 10.36 10.78 -3.29
C GLU A 216 9.54 9.48 -3.15
N VAL A 217 8.40 9.52 -2.44
CA VAL A 217 7.56 8.35 -2.13
C VAL A 217 6.23 8.42 -2.85
N ILE A 218 5.56 9.57 -2.78
CA ILE A 218 4.29 9.86 -3.42
C ILE A 218 4.58 10.54 -4.76
N ASP A 219 4.45 9.79 -5.85
CA ASP A 219 4.63 10.26 -7.22
C ASP A 219 3.41 11.09 -7.72
N LYS A 220 2.89 11.95 -6.85
CA LYS A 220 1.76 12.85 -7.08
C LYS A 220 2.06 14.20 -6.41
N PRO A 221 2.80 15.11 -7.07
CA PRO A 221 3.23 16.37 -6.46
C PRO A 221 2.09 17.18 -5.83
N ALA A 222 0.93 17.25 -6.50
CA ALA A 222 -0.24 17.95 -5.98
C ALA A 222 -0.76 17.38 -4.64
N VAL A 223 -0.61 16.07 -4.40
CA VAL A 223 -0.96 15.44 -3.12
C VAL A 223 0.02 15.88 -2.04
N VAL A 224 1.31 15.88 -2.34
CA VAL A 224 2.36 16.31 -1.40
C VAL A 224 2.20 17.79 -1.05
N ASP A 225 1.93 18.65 -2.04
CA ASP A 225 1.66 20.08 -1.85
C ASP A 225 0.48 20.32 -0.93
N GLN A 226 -0.63 19.61 -1.13
CA GLN A 226 -1.79 19.75 -0.28
C GLN A 226 -1.51 19.31 1.16
N LEU A 227 -0.83 18.17 1.34
CA LEU A 227 -0.44 17.70 2.67
C LEU A 227 0.49 18.71 3.36
N GLY A 228 1.45 19.25 2.62
CA GLY A 228 2.36 20.28 3.10
C GLY A 228 1.64 21.54 3.56
N GLN A 229 0.75 22.08 2.73
CA GLN A 229 -0.04 23.28 3.01
C GLN A 229 -0.99 23.10 4.20
N LYS A 230 -1.61 21.92 4.31
CA LYS A 230 -2.64 21.66 5.33
C LYS A 230 -2.06 21.21 6.67
N CYS A 231 -1.00 20.39 6.64
CA CYS A 231 -0.57 19.64 7.81
C CYS A 231 0.71 20.14 8.47
N LEU A 232 1.53 20.97 7.80
CA LEU A 232 2.79 21.47 8.38
C LEU A 232 2.56 22.70 9.27
N LEU A 233 1.80 22.52 10.34
CA LEU A 233 1.45 23.54 11.31
C LEU A 233 2.04 23.19 12.68
N GLU A 234 2.87 24.08 13.20
CA GLU A 234 3.43 24.00 14.55
C GLU A 234 2.32 24.20 15.59
N GLN A 235 2.41 23.46 16.69
CA GLN A 235 1.52 23.51 17.83
C GLN A 235 2.26 24.11 19.04
N ASP A 236 1.57 24.15 20.18
CA ASP A 236 2.09 24.66 21.45
C ASP A 236 3.32 23.92 21.98
N THR A 237 3.47 22.62 21.67
CA THR A 237 4.68 21.85 22.01
C THR A 237 5.26 21.09 20.81
N PRO A 238 6.55 20.73 20.83
CA PRO A 238 7.18 19.87 19.83
C PRO A 238 6.44 18.53 19.61
N GLU A 239 5.99 17.91 20.70
CA GLU A 239 5.29 16.61 20.67
C GLU A 239 3.85 16.75 20.14
N ASN A 240 3.15 17.82 20.51
CA ASN A 240 1.85 18.14 19.93
C ASN A 240 1.97 18.44 18.43
N THR A 241 3.04 19.12 18.02
CA THR A 241 3.35 19.34 16.60
C THR A 241 3.54 18.01 15.86
N ALA A 242 4.34 17.11 16.42
CA ALA A 242 4.59 15.80 15.82
C ALA A 242 3.31 14.97 15.66
N LEU A 243 2.48 14.94 16.71
CA LEU A 243 1.19 14.25 16.70
C LEU A 243 0.22 14.87 15.70
N PHE A 244 0.11 16.21 15.68
CA PHE A 244 -0.78 16.93 14.78
C PHE A 244 -0.44 16.67 13.32
N VAL A 245 0.84 16.84 12.94
CA VAL A 245 1.31 16.59 11.57
C VAL A 245 0.99 15.15 11.16
N SER A 246 1.26 14.18 12.03
CA SER A 246 1.00 12.76 11.77
C SER A 246 -0.49 12.45 11.60
N LYS A 247 -1.36 12.96 12.49
CA LYS A 247 -2.82 12.80 12.42
C LYS A 247 -3.39 13.46 11.17
N CYS A 248 -2.99 14.71 10.91
CA CYS A 248 -3.45 15.45 9.75
C CYS A 248 -3.10 14.72 8.45
N ILE A 249 -1.88 14.21 8.32
CA ILE A 249 -1.48 13.42 7.14
C ILE A 249 -2.32 12.15 7.03
N HIS A 250 -2.51 11.41 8.13
CA HIS A 250 -3.32 10.19 8.13
C HIS A 250 -4.76 10.43 7.66
N GLU A 251 -5.40 11.51 8.14
CA GLU A 251 -6.78 11.84 7.81
C GLU A 251 -6.93 12.40 6.38
N ASN A 252 -5.96 13.19 5.93
CA ASN A 252 -6.07 13.95 4.69
C ASN A 252 -5.41 13.27 3.49
N SER A 253 -4.46 12.36 3.72
CA SER A 253 -3.77 11.66 2.64
C SER A 253 -4.75 10.78 1.85
N PRO A 254 -4.85 10.93 0.52
CA PRO A 254 -5.63 10.03 -0.32
C PRO A 254 -4.98 8.65 -0.49
N VAL A 255 -3.69 8.54 -0.14
CA VAL A 255 -2.90 7.32 -0.20
C VAL A 255 -2.58 6.80 1.19
N TYR A 256 -2.49 5.47 1.33
CA TYR A 256 -1.96 4.84 2.54
C TYR A 256 -0.47 4.60 2.34
N LEU A 257 0.35 5.36 3.06
CA LEU A 257 1.80 5.15 3.06
C LEU A 257 2.14 3.93 3.90
N GLU A 258 2.65 2.90 3.24
CA GLU A 258 3.21 1.78 3.97
C GLU A 258 4.69 2.02 4.26
N ILE A 259 4.93 2.58 5.44
CA ILE A 259 6.25 3.04 5.86
C ILE A 259 7.14 1.89 6.33
N PHE A 260 6.55 0.85 6.96
CA PHE A 260 7.31 -0.25 7.55
C PHE A 260 7.34 -1.47 6.63
N PRO A 261 8.41 -2.28 6.67
CA PRO A 261 8.51 -3.46 5.83
C PRO A 261 7.36 -4.44 6.14
N ARG A 262 6.70 -4.98 5.12
CA ARG A 262 5.86 -6.17 5.29
C ARG A 262 6.72 -7.42 5.34
N ASP A 263 6.32 -8.35 6.21
CA ASP A 263 6.66 -9.75 6.09
C ASP A 263 5.76 -10.33 5.00
N LEU A 264 6.32 -10.69 3.85
CA LEU A 264 5.58 -11.37 2.80
C LEU A 264 5.62 -12.88 3.08
N PRO A 265 4.50 -13.50 3.49
CA PRO A 265 4.48 -14.92 3.79
C PRO A 265 4.69 -15.69 2.48
N ILE A 266 5.74 -16.53 2.45
CA ILE A 266 5.99 -17.41 1.31
C ILE A 266 5.24 -18.72 1.55
N PRO A 267 4.49 -19.24 0.55
CA PRO A 267 3.89 -20.57 0.63
C PRO A 267 4.95 -21.62 0.96
N GLU A 268 4.61 -22.57 1.84
CA GLU A 268 5.59 -23.55 2.37
C GLU A 268 6.36 -24.28 1.27
N GLU A 269 5.68 -24.74 0.21
CA GLU A 269 6.32 -25.45 -0.89
C GLU A 269 7.30 -24.57 -1.68
N VAL A 270 6.97 -23.29 -1.87
CA VAL A 270 7.87 -22.32 -2.51
C VAL A 270 9.07 -22.06 -1.60
N ALA A 271 8.87 -21.96 -0.29
CA ALA A 271 9.97 -21.80 0.66
C ALA A 271 10.92 -23.01 0.64
N LYS A 272 10.39 -24.24 0.60
CA LYS A 272 11.20 -25.48 0.47
C LYS A 272 12.06 -25.46 -0.78
N GLN A 273 11.50 -25.04 -1.92
CA GLN A 273 12.24 -24.92 -3.18
C GLN A 273 13.37 -23.88 -3.08
N ILE A 274 13.07 -22.68 -2.58
CA ILE A 274 14.07 -21.61 -2.39
C ILE A 274 15.22 -22.10 -1.49
N ILE A 275 14.90 -22.83 -0.40
CA ILE A 275 15.90 -23.38 0.51
C ILE A 275 16.75 -24.45 -0.18
N ALA A 276 16.15 -25.34 -0.97
CA ALA A 276 16.86 -26.38 -1.70
C ALA A 276 17.83 -25.77 -2.73
N HIS A 277 17.35 -24.79 -3.52
CA HIS A 277 18.18 -24.05 -4.46
C HIS A 277 19.32 -23.32 -3.75
N GLY A 278 19.04 -22.65 -2.63
CA GLY A 278 20.05 -21.98 -1.81
C GLY A 278 21.15 -22.92 -1.34
N ARG A 279 20.80 -24.12 -0.85
CA ARG A 279 21.79 -25.13 -0.44
C ARG A 279 22.63 -25.63 -1.60
N ALA A 280 22.01 -25.88 -2.77
CA ALA A 280 22.74 -26.29 -3.97
C ALA A 280 23.72 -25.21 -4.42
N CYS A 281 23.28 -23.95 -4.49
CA CYS A 281 24.12 -22.84 -4.89
C CYS A 281 25.25 -22.53 -3.89
N ILE A 282 25.02 -22.67 -2.58
CA ILE A 282 26.10 -22.56 -1.59
C ILE A 282 27.18 -23.61 -1.85
N LYS A 283 26.77 -24.85 -2.14
CA LYS A 283 27.71 -25.95 -2.45
C LYS A 283 28.46 -25.72 -3.76
N GLU A 284 27.78 -25.17 -4.77
CA GLU A 284 28.36 -24.91 -6.09
C GLU A 284 29.37 -23.76 -6.06
N THR A 285 29.03 -22.64 -5.40
CA THR A 285 29.88 -21.44 -5.43
C THR A 285 30.87 -21.36 -4.28
N GLY A 286 30.65 -22.11 -3.20
CA GLY A 286 31.48 -22.04 -2.00
C GLY A 286 31.33 -20.72 -1.23
N ILE A 287 30.23 -19.99 -1.43
CA ILE A 287 30.04 -18.69 -0.79
C ILE A 287 30.04 -18.77 0.75
N ASP A 288 30.67 -17.77 1.37
CA ASP A 288 30.60 -17.57 2.81
C ASP A 288 29.17 -17.25 3.26
N ARG A 289 28.71 -17.94 4.29
CA ARG A 289 27.38 -17.73 4.88
C ARG A 289 27.25 -16.35 5.51
N GLU A 290 28.32 -15.76 6.02
CA GLU A 290 28.30 -14.42 6.60
C GLU A 290 27.92 -13.36 5.55
N ILE A 291 28.36 -13.53 4.29
CA ILE A 291 27.96 -12.66 3.18
C ILE A 291 26.46 -12.77 2.93
N LEU A 292 25.91 -13.98 2.97
CA LEU A 292 24.48 -14.22 2.79
C LEU A 292 23.66 -13.63 3.95
N GLU A 293 24.14 -13.73 5.18
CA GLU A 293 23.49 -13.15 6.35
C GLU A 293 23.44 -11.62 6.26
N LYS A 294 24.57 -10.98 5.95
CA LYS A 294 24.66 -9.53 5.70
C LYS A 294 23.75 -9.08 4.57
N SER A 295 23.64 -9.84 3.48
CA SER A 295 22.76 -9.49 2.36
C SER A 295 21.28 -9.42 2.74
N ARG A 296 20.83 -10.28 3.67
CA ARG A 296 19.45 -10.26 4.20
C ARG A 296 19.19 -9.03 5.06
N GLU A 297 20.25 -8.38 5.54
CA GLU A 297 20.18 -7.13 6.25
C GLU A 297 20.23 -5.91 5.32
N GLY A 298 20.44 -6.14 4.02
CA GLY A 298 20.61 -5.10 3.00
C GLY A 298 22.05 -4.68 2.80
N ILE A 299 23.00 -5.43 3.35
CA ILE A 299 24.44 -5.19 3.19
C ILE A 299 24.95 -6.13 2.09
N PHE A 300 25.11 -5.59 0.88
CA PHE A 300 25.50 -6.36 -0.30
C PHE A 300 27.01 -6.30 -0.51
N SER A 301 27.65 -7.46 -0.61
CA SER A 301 29.06 -7.58 -0.93
C SER A 301 29.27 -7.45 -2.44
N GLU A 302 30.34 -6.79 -2.88
CA GLU A 302 30.76 -6.79 -4.29
C GLU A 302 31.62 -8.02 -4.66
N ASP A 303 31.75 -8.98 -3.74
CA ASP A 303 32.50 -10.23 -3.96
C ASP A 303 32.00 -10.97 -5.22
N PRO A 304 32.89 -11.32 -6.18
CA PRO A 304 32.54 -12.08 -7.36
C PRO A 304 31.80 -13.40 -7.07
N ILE A 305 32.12 -14.08 -5.96
CA ILE A 305 31.45 -15.31 -5.52
C ILE A 305 30.00 -15.03 -5.13
N TYR A 306 29.71 -13.86 -4.55
CA TYR A 306 28.34 -13.47 -4.26
C TYR A 306 27.54 -13.23 -5.53
N LYS A 307 28.12 -12.57 -6.54
CA LYS A 307 27.48 -12.39 -7.85
C LYS A 307 27.20 -13.73 -8.53
N GLN A 308 28.15 -14.66 -8.48
CA GLN A 308 27.96 -16.04 -8.95
C GLN A 308 26.83 -16.76 -8.19
N PHE A 309 26.75 -16.61 -6.87
CA PHE A 309 25.68 -17.19 -6.06
C PHE A 309 24.31 -16.65 -6.48
N THR A 310 24.17 -15.33 -6.66
CA THR A 310 22.90 -14.74 -7.12
C THR A 310 22.50 -15.28 -8.50
N PHE A 311 23.47 -15.45 -9.40
CA PHE A 311 23.24 -16.01 -10.73
C PHE A 311 22.77 -17.47 -10.66
N CYS A 312 23.44 -18.31 -9.86
CA CYS A 312 23.01 -19.68 -9.61
C CYS A 312 21.56 -19.72 -9.09
N MET A 313 21.21 -18.87 -8.11
CA MET A 313 19.85 -18.80 -7.57
C MET A 313 18.81 -18.44 -8.64
N GLY A 314 19.12 -17.48 -9.51
CA GLY A 314 18.22 -17.07 -10.60
C GLY A 314 18.00 -18.16 -11.64
N LYS A 315 19.05 -18.93 -11.97
CA LYS A 315 18.96 -20.09 -12.86
C LYS A 315 18.13 -21.22 -12.24
N GLN A 316 18.42 -21.57 -11.00
CA GLN A 316 17.71 -22.61 -10.25
C GLN A 316 16.22 -22.28 -10.09
N ALA A 317 15.89 -21.01 -9.87
CA ALA A 317 14.51 -20.54 -9.79
C ALA A 317 13.82 -20.41 -11.17
N GLY A 318 14.56 -20.62 -12.27
CA GLY A 318 14.04 -20.68 -13.63
C GLY A 318 13.67 -19.33 -14.25
N PHE A 319 14.12 -18.20 -13.68
CA PHE A 319 13.86 -16.86 -14.23
C PHE A 319 15.09 -16.20 -14.84
N ILE A 320 16.26 -16.85 -14.81
CA ILE A 320 17.46 -16.44 -15.54
C ILE A 320 17.94 -17.61 -16.40
N SER A 321 18.26 -17.35 -17.66
CA SER A 321 18.85 -18.34 -18.57
C SER A 321 20.35 -18.55 -18.31
N GLU A 322 20.94 -19.58 -18.92
CA GLU A 322 22.39 -19.81 -18.90
C GLU A 322 23.19 -18.63 -19.50
N ALA A 323 22.59 -17.87 -20.41
CA ALA A 323 23.21 -16.69 -21.01
C ALA A 323 23.09 -15.42 -20.14
N GLY A 324 22.44 -15.49 -18.97
CA GLY A 324 22.23 -14.33 -18.10
C GLY A 324 21.00 -13.49 -18.43
N ASP A 325 20.22 -13.86 -19.44
CA ASP A 325 19.00 -13.16 -19.78
C ASP A 325 17.91 -13.48 -18.75
N VAL A 326 17.35 -12.43 -18.15
CA VAL A 326 16.23 -12.54 -17.20
C VAL A 326 14.92 -12.72 -17.98
N LEU A 327 14.23 -13.82 -17.72
CA LEU A 327 12.93 -14.15 -18.29
C LEU A 327 11.85 -13.31 -17.62
N LYS A 328 11.60 -12.10 -18.14
CA LYS A 328 10.71 -11.09 -17.54
C LYS A 328 9.31 -11.62 -17.25
N ASP A 329 8.71 -12.38 -18.16
CA ASP A 329 7.36 -12.90 -18.00
C ASP A 329 7.28 -13.91 -16.84
N VAL A 330 8.25 -14.80 -16.73
CA VAL A 330 8.36 -15.77 -15.62
C VAL A 330 8.56 -15.05 -14.29
N LEU A 331 9.44 -14.04 -14.26
CA LEU A 331 9.68 -13.26 -13.06
C LEU A 331 8.43 -12.45 -12.65
N LYS A 332 7.71 -11.90 -13.61
CA LYS A 332 6.45 -11.17 -13.41
C LYS A 332 5.39 -12.09 -12.82
N GLU A 333 5.19 -13.28 -13.39
CA GLU A 333 4.24 -14.28 -12.89
C GLU A 333 4.55 -14.68 -11.44
N LYS A 334 5.81 -15.04 -11.17
CA LYS A 334 6.26 -15.40 -9.80
C LYS A 334 6.09 -14.24 -8.82
N SER A 335 6.38 -13.01 -9.24
CA SER A 335 6.21 -11.82 -8.39
C SER A 335 4.74 -11.52 -8.14
N LEU A 336 3.87 -11.67 -9.13
CA LEU A 336 2.42 -11.48 -8.97
C LEU A 336 1.82 -12.46 -7.96
N SER A 337 2.35 -13.70 -7.89
CA SER A 337 1.92 -14.67 -6.87
C SER A 337 2.24 -14.25 -5.43
N LEU A 338 3.20 -13.33 -5.24
CA LEU A 338 3.63 -12.84 -3.93
C LEU A 338 3.01 -11.49 -3.58
N PHE A 339 2.99 -10.55 -4.51
CA PHE A 339 2.53 -9.19 -4.26
C PHE A 339 1.04 -8.98 -4.57
N ASN A 340 0.46 -9.77 -5.48
CA ASN A 340 -0.89 -9.58 -6.02
C ASN A 340 -1.17 -8.14 -6.48
N ASP A 341 -0.14 -7.46 -6.99
CA ASP A 341 -0.20 -6.07 -7.46
C ASP A 341 0.52 -5.97 -8.83
N PRO A 342 -0.25 -6.01 -9.94
CA PRO A 342 0.31 -5.91 -11.29
C PRO A 342 1.08 -4.63 -11.57
N ALA A 343 0.65 -3.49 -11.01
CA ALA A 343 1.27 -2.19 -11.26
C ALA A 343 2.63 -2.10 -10.55
N LEU A 344 2.68 -2.53 -9.28
CA LEU A 344 3.93 -2.63 -8.52
C LEU A 344 4.91 -3.59 -9.20
N VAL A 345 4.45 -4.79 -9.58
CA VAL A 345 5.33 -5.78 -10.23
C VAL A 345 5.87 -5.22 -11.54
N GLN A 346 5.02 -4.61 -12.37
CA GLN A 346 5.47 -4.03 -13.63
C GLN A 346 6.53 -2.94 -13.41
N LYS A 347 6.30 -2.02 -12.46
CA LYS A 347 7.26 -0.99 -12.07
C LYS A 347 8.62 -1.58 -11.65
N LEU A 348 8.61 -2.62 -10.81
CA LEU A 348 9.83 -3.29 -10.37
C LEU A 348 10.57 -3.98 -11.53
N ILE A 349 9.84 -4.61 -12.46
CA ILE A 349 10.43 -5.24 -13.64
C ILE A 349 11.11 -4.20 -14.53
N ASP A 350 10.42 -3.09 -14.80
CA ASP A 350 10.93 -2.02 -15.67
C ASP A 350 12.15 -1.31 -15.05
N GLN A 351 12.13 -1.11 -13.73
CA GLN A 351 13.21 -0.43 -13.01
C GLN A 351 14.43 -1.33 -12.79
N CYS A 352 14.25 -2.61 -12.42
CA CYS A 352 15.33 -3.44 -11.91
C CYS A 352 15.90 -4.45 -12.90
N ILE A 353 15.15 -4.83 -13.94
CA ILE A 353 15.57 -5.90 -14.87
C ILE A 353 16.32 -5.29 -16.05
N VAL A 354 17.59 -4.97 -15.78
CA VAL A 354 18.53 -4.32 -16.70
C VAL A 354 19.70 -5.26 -16.99
N LYS A 355 19.92 -5.56 -18.27
CA LYS A 355 21.07 -6.36 -18.72
C LYS A 355 22.37 -5.60 -18.45
N LYS A 356 23.35 -6.28 -17.87
CA LYS A 356 24.71 -5.78 -17.60
C LYS A 356 25.72 -6.56 -18.45
N ASP A 357 27.00 -6.21 -18.29
CA ASP A 357 28.10 -6.75 -19.11
C ASP A 357 28.26 -8.27 -18.97
N THR A 358 27.93 -8.84 -17.80
CA THR A 358 28.00 -10.28 -17.56
C THR A 358 26.68 -10.82 -17.01
N PRO A 359 26.43 -12.14 -17.15
CA PRO A 359 25.30 -12.82 -16.51
C PRO A 359 25.26 -12.60 -15.00
N GLN A 360 26.41 -12.66 -14.35
CA GLN A 360 26.56 -12.50 -12.90
C GLN A 360 26.22 -11.08 -12.45
N GLU A 361 26.71 -10.06 -13.17
CA GLU A 361 26.37 -8.66 -12.88
C GLU A 361 24.89 -8.37 -13.13
N THR A 362 24.31 -8.97 -14.18
CA THR A 362 22.88 -8.83 -14.48
C THR A 362 22.03 -9.37 -13.35
N SER A 363 22.33 -10.59 -12.90
CA SER A 363 21.63 -11.23 -11.79
C SER A 363 21.82 -10.47 -10.47
N TYR A 364 23.06 -10.08 -10.16
CA TYR A 364 23.38 -9.35 -8.94
C TYR A 364 22.66 -7.99 -8.90
N HIS A 365 22.71 -7.22 -10.00
CA HIS A 365 22.00 -5.96 -10.13
C HIS A 365 20.49 -6.13 -9.93
N ALA A 366 19.88 -7.11 -10.60
CA ALA A 366 18.46 -7.40 -10.45
C ALA A 366 18.11 -7.73 -8.99
N HIS A 367 18.90 -8.60 -8.34
CA HIS A 367 18.72 -8.97 -6.94
C HIS A 367 18.78 -7.77 -5.99
N VAL A 368 19.85 -6.96 -6.07
CA VAL A 368 20.04 -5.79 -5.19
C VAL A 368 18.96 -4.75 -5.44
N CYS A 369 18.64 -4.46 -6.70
CA CYS A 369 17.61 -3.48 -7.05
C CYS A 369 16.24 -3.93 -6.54
N LEU A 370 15.84 -5.18 -6.79
CA LEU A 370 14.57 -5.73 -6.32
C LEU A 370 14.49 -5.68 -4.80
N TYR A 371 15.56 -6.09 -4.09
CA TYR A 371 15.59 -6.01 -2.63
C TYR A 371 15.40 -4.58 -2.13
N LYS A 372 16.03 -3.59 -2.77
CA LYS A 372 15.96 -2.19 -2.31
C LYS A 372 14.59 -1.56 -2.56
N ASN A 373 13.95 -1.92 -3.68
CA ASN A 373 12.75 -1.25 -4.16
C ASN A 373 11.44 -2.00 -3.89
N SER A 374 11.48 -3.29 -3.50
CA SER A 374 10.29 -4.03 -3.08
C SER A 374 9.67 -3.43 -1.80
N PRO A 375 8.36 -3.60 -1.55
CA PRO A 375 7.65 -3.07 -0.38
C PRO A 375 7.92 -3.76 0.96
N GLY A 376 8.88 -4.67 1.00
CA GLY A 376 9.10 -5.53 2.16
C GLY A 376 10.16 -6.57 1.89
N HIS A 377 10.29 -7.48 2.86
CA HIS A 377 11.21 -8.59 2.77
C HIS A 377 10.43 -9.90 2.69
N LEU A 378 11.00 -10.83 1.92
CA LEU A 378 10.51 -12.20 1.86
C LEU A 378 10.81 -12.89 3.18
N ALA A 379 9.78 -13.11 3.99
CA ALA A 379 9.89 -13.87 5.21
C ALA A 379 9.73 -15.35 4.86
N LEU A 380 10.86 -16.07 4.81
CA LEU A 380 10.88 -17.54 4.75
C LEU A 380 10.52 -18.13 6.12
N THR A 381 9.41 -17.70 6.71
CA THR A 381 8.83 -18.36 7.88
C THR A 381 7.97 -19.49 7.34
N LEU A 382 8.37 -20.75 7.60
CA LEU A 382 7.44 -21.87 7.49
C LEU A 382 6.22 -21.49 8.33
N ALA A 383 5.06 -21.32 7.69
CA ALA A 383 3.85 -20.90 8.36
C ALA A 383 3.65 -21.82 9.56
N LYS A 384 3.85 -21.30 10.79
CA LYS A 384 3.30 -21.96 11.95
C LYS A 384 1.80 -21.86 11.75
N THR A 385 1.22 -22.99 11.38
CA THR A 385 -0.21 -23.22 11.22
C THR A 385 -0.98 -22.43 12.25
N THR A 386 -1.92 -21.63 11.75
CA THR A 386 -2.97 -20.95 12.50
C THR A 386 -3.53 -21.80 13.62
N THR A 387 -3.26 -21.41 14.85
CA THR A 387 -4.22 -21.54 15.96
C THR A 387 -4.10 -20.31 16.83
N VAL A 388 -5.20 -19.58 16.92
CA VAL A 388 -5.44 -18.53 17.92
C VAL A 388 -5.19 -19.13 19.30
N ALA A 389 -4.18 -18.65 20.02
CA ALA A 389 -4.07 -18.83 21.45
C ALA A 389 -3.26 -17.66 22.04
N THR A 390 -3.96 -16.78 22.74
CA THR A 390 -3.41 -15.87 23.75
C THR A 390 -2.44 -16.63 24.66
N VAL A 391 -1.18 -16.20 24.73
CA VAL A 391 -0.26 -16.62 25.80
C VAL A 391 0.33 -15.38 26.46
N LYS A 392 0.07 -15.30 27.77
CA LYS A 392 0.41 -14.27 28.74
C LYS A 392 1.90 -13.93 28.77
N VAL A 393 2.15 -12.64 28.94
CA VAL A 393 3.40 -12.02 29.39
C VAL A 393 3.89 -12.67 30.68
N THR A 394 5.16 -13.09 30.71
CA THR A 394 5.96 -13.09 31.94
C THR A 394 7.44 -12.85 31.59
N ASN A 395 8.03 -11.87 32.28
CA ASN A 395 9.42 -11.41 32.22
C ASN A 395 10.48 -12.52 32.06
N MET A 396 11.37 -12.36 31.07
CA MET A 396 12.84 -12.37 31.27
C MET A 396 13.56 -12.21 29.91
N ALA A 397 14.33 -11.12 29.81
CA ALA A 397 15.52 -10.94 28.96
C ALA A 397 15.70 -11.90 27.76
N PHE A 398 15.19 -11.55 26.56
CA PHE A 398 15.83 -11.91 25.29
C PHE A 398 15.39 -10.91 24.21
N ILE A 399 16.31 -10.01 23.88
CA ILE A 399 16.21 -9.08 22.76
C ILE A 399 16.10 -9.89 21.47
N LEU A 400 15.06 -9.61 20.68
CA LEU A 400 14.73 -10.24 19.40
C LEU A 400 15.83 -10.02 18.35
N ILE A 401 16.82 -10.91 18.35
CA ILE A 401 17.81 -11.15 17.30
C ILE A 401 17.40 -12.42 16.55
N GLY A 402 17.41 -12.38 15.22
CA GLY A 402 17.66 -13.55 14.38
C GLY A 402 16.48 -14.50 14.11
N GLY A 403 15.66 -14.17 13.10
CA GLY A 403 14.75 -15.11 12.44
C GLY A 403 15.42 -15.95 11.36
N LEU A 404 16.55 -16.60 11.67
CA LEU A 404 17.19 -17.66 10.85
C LEU A 404 18.28 -18.46 11.60
N GLY A 405 18.69 -18.04 12.80
CA GLY A 405 19.64 -18.78 13.63
C GLY A 405 19.04 -20.01 14.36
N ARG A 406 17.73 -20.08 14.56
CA ARG A 406 17.11 -21.13 15.39
C ARG A 406 16.79 -22.46 14.69
N LEU A 407 16.96 -22.57 13.36
CA LEU A 407 16.77 -23.83 12.65
C LEU A 407 18.10 -24.53 12.29
N LEU A 408 19.21 -23.80 12.28
CA LEU A 408 20.53 -24.35 11.99
C LEU A 408 21.20 -25.03 13.19
N LEU A 409 20.74 -24.76 14.42
CA LEU A 409 21.17 -25.45 15.66
C LEU A 409 20.39 -26.75 15.95
N LEU A 410 19.40 -27.10 15.13
CA LEU A 410 18.62 -28.34 15.24
C LEU A 410 18.84 -29.30 14.05
N LEU A 411 19.76 -28.97 13.15
CA LEU A 411 20.12 -29.77 11.97
C LEU A 411 21.59 -30.23 12.01
N SER A 412 22.20 -30.17 13.19
CA SER A 412 23.53 -30.72 13.48
C SER A 412 23.47 -32.03 14.28
N THR A 413 22.49 -32.87 13.95
CA THR A 413 22.58 -34.35 13.96
C THR A 413 21.95 -34.89 12.70
#